data_AF-A0A3A6HY43-F1
#
_entry.id   AF-A0A3A6HY43-F1
#
_cell.length_a   1.000
_cell.length_b   1.000
_cell.length_c   1.000
_cell.angle_alpha   90.00
_cell.angle_beta   90.00
_cell.angle_gamma   90.00
#
_symmetry.space_group_name_H-M   'P 1'
#
loop_
_entity.id
_entity.type
_entity.pdbx_description
1 polymer ?
#
loop_
_entity_poly.entity_id
_entity_poly.type
_entity_poly.pdbx_seq_one_letter_code
_entity_poly.pdbx_strand_id
1 'polypeptide(L)'
;MPEKSLKRSINFAPDMLEALDKLAATNHTTTSELVRQFVEKGLNIEGHKQDVDFIASIIRQEFTSVYHIEDIKAVMEQQTSRLAKMLMKSGKLDGAAFFLLVKVLMNMAHDGTEDEFDQMLNEAVTLGVDYMQKKDFQINSFLQDTDNLRRLADKL
;
A
#
# COMPACT_ATOMS: atom_id res chain seq x y z
N MET A 1 11.03 -45.15 31.70
CA MET A 1 12.29 -44.85 32.44
C MET A 1 12.70 -43.44 32.08
N PRO A 2 13.28 -42.63 32.99
CA PRO A 2 13.80 -41.32 32.61
C PRO A 2 14.94 -41.49 31.59
N GLU A 3 14.99 -40.62 30.58
CA GLU A 3 16.03 -40.67 29.55
C GLU A 3 17.42 -40.50 30.17
N LYS A 4 18.40 -41.24 29.65
CA LYS A 4 19.80 -41.09 30.05
C LYS A 4 20.34 -39.78 29.47
N SER A 5 20.46 -38.76 30.31
CA SER A 5 21.14 -37.52 29.95
C SER A 5 22.61 -37.77 29.63
N LEU A 6 23.03 -37.44 28.41
CA LEU A 6 24.42 -37.50 27.98
C LEU A 6 25.12 -36.20 28.39
N LYS A 7 26.29 -36.31 29.03
CA LYS A 7 27.11 -35.15 29.42
C LYS A 7 28.11 -34.82 28.31
N ARG A 8 28.19 -33.54 27.93
CA ARG A 8 29.18 -32.98 27.00
C ARG A 8 29.77 -31.71 27.60
N SER A 9 31.09 -31.59 27.58
CA SER A 9 31.77 -30.35 27.96
C SER A 9 31.75 -29.35 26.81
N ILE A 10 31.58 -28.06 27.12
CA ILE A 10 31.60 -26.95 26.19
C ILE A 10 32.36 -25.78 26.83
N ASN A 11 33.08 -25.01 26.01
CA ASN A 11 33.86 -23.87 26.47
C ASN A 11 33.12 -22.57 26.15
N PHE A 12 33.11 -21.64 27.10
CA PHE A 12 32.60 -20.28 26.93
C PHE A 12 33.73 -19.27 27.09
N ALA A 13 33.56 -18.08 26.52
CA ALA A 13 34.41 -16.94 26.89
C ALA A 13 34.13 -16.54 28.36
N PRO A 14 35.12 -16.02 29.11
CA PRO A 14 34.95 -15.77 30.56
C PRO A 14 33.82 -14.81 30.91
N ASP A 15 33.67 -13.74 30.12
CA ASP A 15 32.60 -12.74 30.19
C ASP A 15 31.21 -13.36 29.93
N MET A 16 31.13 -14.25 28.94
CA MET A 16 29.88 -14.97 28.62
C MET A 16 29.49 -15.95 29.73
N LEU A 17 30.46 -16.61 30.38
CA LEU A 17 30.19 -17.50 31.51
C LEU A 17 29.68 -16.70 32.73
N GLU A 18 30.33 -15.58 33.07
CA GLU A 18 29.84 -14.68 34.12
C GLU A 18 28.43 -14.17 33.86
N ALA A 19 28.11 -13.83 32.61
CA ALA A 19 26.77 -13.38 32.21
C ALA A 19 25.73 -14.49 32.38
N LEU A 20 26.06 -15.73 32.01
CA LEU A 20 25.20 -16.91 32.20
C LEU A 20 24.98 -17.21 33.69
N ASP A 21 26.00 -17.11 34.53
CA ASP A 21 25.89 -17.35 35.98
C ASP A 21 25.02 -16.28 36.66
N LYS A 22 25.22 -15.00 36.32
CA LYS A 22 24.37 -13.88 36.80
C LYS A 22 22.90 -14.09 36.39
N LEU A 23 22.66 -14.51 35.15
CA LEU A 23 21.31 -14.77 34.64
C LEU A 23 20.68 -16.03 35.26
N ALA A 24 21.45 -17.08 35.52
CA ALA A 24 20.99 -18.29 36.19
C ALA A 24 20.57 -17.99 37.65
N ALA A 25 21.37 -17.21 38.38
CA ALA A 25 21.05 -16.75 39.73
C ALA A 25 19.77 -15.90 39.74
N THR A 26 19.59 -15.00 38.75
CA THR A 26 18.39 -14.16 38.60
C THR A 26 17.14 -14.99 38.31
N ASN A 27 17.28 -16.04 37.50
CA ASN A 27 16.19 -16.95 37.14
C ASN A 27 16.00 -18.11 38.15
N HIS A 28 16.64 -18.05 39.32
CA HIS A 28 16.61 -19.09 40.36
C HIS A 28 16.87 -20.51 39.84
N THR A 29 17.82 -20.65 38.92
CA THR A 29 18.15 -21.90 38.23
C THR A 29 19.66 -22.14 38.18
N THR A 30 20.08 -23.29 37.64
CA THR A 30 21.50 -23.57 37.42
C THR A 30 21.94 -23.14 36.03
N THR A 31 23.21 -22.78 35.87
CA THR A 31 23.81 -22.43 34.57
C THR A 31 23.64 -23.56 33.55
N SER A 32 23.73 -24.83 33.99
CA SER A 32 23.51 -26.01 33.14
C SER A 32 22.05 -26.19 32.70
N GLU A 33 21.09 -25.73 33.49
CA GLU A 33 19.66 -25.73 33.13
C GLU A 33 19.35 -24.60 32.16
N LEU A 34 19.84 -23.40 32.46
CA LEU A 34 19.71 -22.21 31.61
C LEU A 34 20.29 -22.45 30.21
N VAL A 35 21.50 -23.01 30.12
CA VAL A 35 22.14 -23.37 28.84
C VAL A 35 21.31 -24.40 28.08
N ARG A 36 20.72 -25.41 28.75
CA ARG A 36 19.88 -26.40 28.07
C ARG A 36 18.64 -25.75 27.44
N GLN A 37 17.95 -24.90 28.19
CA GLN A 37 16.78 -24.17 27.69
C GLN A 37 17.12 -23.23 26.52
N PHE A 38 18.30 -22.61 26.52
CA PHE A 38 18.78 -21.82 25.37
C PHE A 38 19.09 -22.70 24.15
N VAL A 39 19.71 -23.87 24.34
CA VAL A 39 19.99 -24.82 23.25
C VAL A 39 18.69 -25.38 22.67
N GLU A 40 17.73 -25.81 23.49
CA GLU A 40 16.42 -26.29 23.04
C GLU A 40 15.66 -25.22 22.25
N LYS A 41 15.62 -23.97 22.75
CA LYS A 41 15.01 -22.85 22.02
C LYS A 41 15.73 -22.55 20.70
N GLY A 42 17.07 -22.56 20.69
CA GLY A 42 17.87 -22.33 19.48
C GLY A 42 17.64 -23.40 18.41
N LEU A 43 17.62 -24.67 18.81
CA LEU A 43 17.34 -25.80 17.92
C LEU A 43 15.91 -25.75 17.36
N ASN A 44 14.91 -25.41 18.18
CA ASN A 44 13.53 -25.26 17.72
C ASN A 44 13.38 -24.08 16.73
N ILE A 45 14.06 -22.94 16.97
CA ILE A 45 14.02 -21.78 16.07
C ILE A 45 14.67 -22.10 14.72
N GLU A 46 15.86 -22.73 14.70
CA GLU A 46 16.51 -23.12 13.44
C GLU A 46 15.73 -24.24 12.73
N GLY A 47 15.10 -25.16 13.46
CA GLY A 47 14.18 -26.16 12.88
C GLY A 47 12.99 -25.51 12.20
N HIS A 48 12.25 -24.64 12.90
CA HIS A 48 11.11 -23.91 12.31
C HIS A 48 11.50 -23.02 11.13
N LYS A 49 12.70 -22.43 11.16
CA LYS A 49 13.23 -21.65 10.04
C LYS A 49 13.50 -22.54 8.83
N GLN A 50 14.11 -23.71 9.03
CA GLN A 50 14.31 -24.71 7.97
C GLN A 50 12.97 -25.20 7.40
N ASP A 51 11.96 -25.44 8.25
CA ASP A 51 10.60 -25.81 7.82
C ASP A 51 9.96 -24.70 6.96
N VAL A 52 10.06 -23.43 7.38
CA VAL A 52 9.53 -22.27 6.64
C VAL A 52 10.27 -22.08 5.31
N ASP A 53 11.59 -22.19 5.29
CA ASP A 53 12.40 -22.09 4.07
C ASP A 53 12.09 -23.23 3.08
N PHE A 54 11.84 -24.45 3.59
CA PHE A 54 11.40 -25.60 2.82
C PHE A 54 9.99 -25.44 2.25
N ILE A 55 9.02 -25.03 3.07
CA ILE A 55 7.64 -24.75 2.60
C ILE A 55 7.68 -23.63 1.55
N ALA A 56 8.45 -22.56 1.78
CA ALA A 56 8.59 -21.47 0.83
C ALA A 56 9.32 -21.89 -0.46
N SER A 57 10.24 -22.87 -0.42
CA SER A 57 10.87 -23.41 -1.62
C SER A 57 9.88 -24.22 -2.46
N ILE A 58 9.06 -25.08 -1.83
CA ILE A 58 7.95 -25.79 -2.50
C ILE A 58 6.97 -24.80 -3.12
N ILE A 59 6.49 -23.80 -2.36
CA ILE A 59 5.54 -22.80 -2.88
C ILE A 59 6.13 -22.06 -4.08
N ARG A 60 7.40 -21.62 -4.02
CA ARG A 60 8.06 -20.96 -5.16
C ARG A 60 8.20 -21.89 -6.36
N GLN A 61 8.55 -23.15 -6.14
CA GLN A 61 8.69 -24.15 -7.19
C GLN A 61 7.35 -24.41 -7.89
N GLU A 62 6.27 -24.65 -7.13
CA GLU A 62 4.93 -24.87 -7.67
C GLU A 62 4.35 -23.62 -8.36
N PHE A 63 4.58 -22.42 -7.82
CA PHE A 63 4.18 -21.20 -8.52
C PHE A 63 4.92 -21.02 -9.84
N THR A 64 6.22 -21.30 -9.88
CA THR A 64 7.05 -21.10 -11.09
C THR A 64 6.89 -22.24 -12.10
N SER A 65 6.47 -23.44 -11.67
CA SER A 65 6.20 -24.58 -12.56
C SER A 65 4.83 -24.47 -13.24
N VAL A 66 3.84 -23.86 -12.59
CA VAL A 66 2.48 -23.67 -13.13
C VAL A 66 2.31 -22.32 -13.83
N TYR A 67 2.99 -21.27 -13.39
CA TYR A 67 2.87 -19.91 -13.94
C TYR A 67 4.24 -19.31 -14.24
N HIS A 68 4.45 -18.84 -15.46
CA HIS A 68 5.59 -17.98 -15.74
C HIS A 68 5.35 -16.59 -15.11
N ILE A 69 6.38 -16.07 -14.45
CA ILE A 69 6.32 -14.76 -13.77
C ILE A 69 5.96 -13.63 -14.77
N GLU A 70 6.33 -13.80 -16.04
CA GLU A 70 6.00 -12.90 -17.13
C GLU A 70 4.48 -12.83 -17.40
N ASP A 71 3.76 -13.96 -17.35
CA ASP A 71 2.30 -14.00 -17.52
C ASP A 71 1.59 -13.29 -16.35
N ILE A 72 2.03 -13.56 -15.12
CA ILE A 72 1.52 -12.89 -13.92
C ILE A 72 1.73 -11.38 -14.03
N LYS A 73 2.93 -10.95 -14.45
CA LYS A 73 3.27 -9.55 -14.64
C LYS A 73 2.41 -8.89 -15.72
N ALA A 74 2.23 -9.54 -16.88
CA ALA A 74 1.39 -9.02 -17.96
C ALA A 74 -0.08 -8.82 -17.53
N VAL A 75 -0.65 -9.78 -16.79
CA VAL A 75 -2.01 -9.65 -16.22
C VAL A 75 -2.09 -8.52 -15.20
N MET A 76 -1.09 -8.38 -14.32
CA MET A 76 -1.03 -7.30 -13.32
C MET A 76 -0.87 -5.91 -13.96
N GLU A 77 -0.02 -5.76 -14.98
CA GLU A 77 0.14 -4.50 -15.72
C GLU A 77 -1.14 -4.12 -16.47
N GLN A 78 -1.80 -5.07 -17.12
CA GLN A 78 -3.08 -4.85 -17.80
C GLN A 78 -4.18 -4.42 -16.81
N GLN A 79 -4.29 -5.09 -15.66
CA GLN A 79 -5.26 -4.75 -14.63
C GLN A 79 -4.97 -3.37 -14.01
N THR A 80 -3.71 -3.07 -13.71
CA THR A 80 -3.28 -1.77 -13.17
C THR A 80 -3.56 -0.64 -14.15
N SER A 81 -3.23 -0.82 -15.45
CA SER A 81 -3.54 0.15 -16.49
C SER A 81 -5.04 0.39 -16.62
N ARG A 82 -5.86 -0.66 -16.51
CA ARG A 82 -7.33 -0.56 -16.54
C ARG A 82 -7.88 0.19 -15.33
N LEU A 83 -7.38 -0.09 -14.12
CA LEU A 83 -7.77 0.57 -12.88
C LEU A 83 -7.39 2.05 -12.91
N ALA A 84 -6.14 2.38 -13.25
CA ALA A 84 -5.70 3.77 -13.44
C ALA A 84 -6.57 4.50 -14.46
N LYS A 85 -6.94 3.85 -15.57
CA LYS A 85 -7.87 4.38 -16.57
C LYS A 85 -9.32 4.57 -16.08
N MET A 86 -9.75 3.89 -15.01
CA MET A 86 -11.06 4.08 -14.38
C MET A 86 -11.02 5.10 -13.24
N LEU A 87 -9.93 5.16 -12.49
CA LEU A 87 -9.69 6.19 -11.45
C LEU A 87 -9.35 7.54 -12.04
N MET A 88 -8.63 7.55 -13.17
CA MET A 88 -8.57 8.70 -14.06
C MET A 88 -10.02 9.05 -14.31
N LYS A 89 -10.87 8.16 -14.87
CA LYS A 89 -12.35 8.26 -14.89
C LYS A 89 -13.10 8.45 -13.49
N SER A 90 -12.44 8.90 -12.38
CA SER A 90 -12.99 9.54 -11.13
C SER A 90 -12.56 11.00 -10.65
N GLY A 91 -11.89 11.92 -11.40
CA GLY A 91 -11.99 13.46 -11.39
C GLY A 91 -12.93 14.30 -12.40
N LYS A 92 -12.64 14.49 -13.74
CA LYS A 92 -13.48 14.86 -14.98
C LYS A 92 -14.96 14.29 -15.12
N LEU A 93 -15.67 14.04 -14.02
CA LEU A 93 -17.14 14.08 -13.89
C LEU A 93 -17.52 14.73 -12.55
N ASP A 94 -16.76 14.42 -11.48
CA ASP A 94 -16.93 14.93 -10.11
C ASP A 94 -16.84 16.45 -10.04
N GLY A 95 -16.08 17.04 -10.95
CA GLY A 95 -16.08 18.46 -11.10
C GLY A 95 -17.01 19.01 -12.17
N ALA A 96 -17.60 18.20 -13.05
CA ALA A 96 -18.37 18.66 -14.22
C ALA A 96 -19.59 19.38 -13.69
N ALA A 97 -20.07 18.85 -12.57
CA ALA A 97 -20.89 19.47 -11.56
C ALA A 97 -20.44 20.87 -11.11
N PHE A 98 -19.15 21.17 -10.94
CA PHE A 98 -18.58 22.33 -10.23
C PHE A 98 -18.30 23.61 -11.06
N PHE A 99 -17.58 23.64 -12.21
CA PHE A 99 -17.65 24.83 -13.14
C PHE A 99 -19.06 24.88 -13.77
N LEU A 100 -19.96 23.92 -13.50
CA LEU A 100 -21.41 24.00 -13.76
C LEU A 100 -22.20 24.44 -12.51
N LEU A 101 -21.58 24.52 -11.33
CA LEU A 101 -22.16 25.05 -10.10
C LEU A 101 -21.94 26.57 -10.07
N VAL A 102 -20.69 27.05 -10.28
CA VAL A 102 -20.39 28.50 -10.56
C VAL A 102 -21.33 28.98 -11.60
N LYS A 103 -21.55 28.15 -12.60
CA LYS A 103 -22.36 28.48 -13.74
C LYS A 103 -23.73 28.97 -13.28
N VAL A 104 -24.37 28.14 -12.49
CA VAL A 104 -25.67 28.47 -11.94
C VAL A 104 -25.56 29.65 -10.96
N LEU A 105 -24.52 29.77 -10.14
CA LEU A 105 -24.42 30.88 -9.16
C LEU A 105 -24.00 32.23 -9.77
N MET A 106 -22.97 32.30 -10.63
CA MET A 106 -22.56 33.48 -11.41
C MET A 106 -23.75 34.13 -12.15
N ASN A 107 -24.57 33.29 -12.79
CA ASN A 107 -25.69 33.74 -13.61
C ASN A 107 -26.89 34.18 -12.75
N MET A 108 -27.03 33.60 -11.56
CA MET A 108 -28.01 34.05 -10.56
C MET A 108 -27.55 35.31 -9.80
N ALA A 109 -26.25 35.59 -9.78
CA ALA A 109 -25.59 36.69 -9.07
C ALA A 109 -25.29 37.91 -9.97
N HIS A 110 -26.09 38.14 -11.02
CA HIS A 110 -25.86 39.22 -12.00
C HIS A 110 -26.16 40.65 -11.47
N ASP A 111 -26.16 40.84 -10.14
CA ASP A 111 -26.61 42.05 -9.44
C ASP A 111 -25.79 42.38 -8.14
N GLY A 112 -24.61 41.78 -7.92
CA GLY A 112 -23.90 41.92 -6.64
C GLY A 112 -22.35 42.02 -6.64
N THR A 113 -21.77 41.69 -5.48
CA THR A 113 -20.56 42.35 -4.92
C THR A 113 -19.32 41.43 -4.77
N GLU A 114 -18.21 41.97 -4.25
CA GLU A 114 -16.90 41.30 -4.15
C GLU A 114 -16.93 39.93 -3.44
N ASP A 115 -17.83 39.70 -2.48
CA ASP A 115 -18.07 38.39 -1.84
C ASP A 115 -18.66 37.33 -2.81
N GLU A 116 -19.50 37.74 -3.76
CA GLU A 116 -20.05 36.83 -4.78
C GLU A 116 -18.96 36.37 -5.73
N PHE A 117 -17.99 37.23 -6.04
CA PHE A 117 -16.83 36.89 -6.86
C PHE A 117 -15.96 35.78 -6.22
N ASP A 118 -15.75 35.81 -4.90
CA ASP A 118 -15.04 34.75 -4.17
C ASP A 118 -15.86 33.45 -4.09
N GLN A 119 -17.20 33.55 -4.00
CA GLN A 119 -18.08 32.39 -4.07
C GLN A 119 -17.97 31.68 -5.43
N MET A 120 -17.93 32.46 -6.52
CA MET A 120 -17.69 31.95 -7.87
C MET A 120 -16.27 31.38 -8.01
N LEU A 121 -15.26 32.02 -7.43
CA LEU A 121 -13.89 31.50 -7.46
C LEU A 121 -13.83 30.09 -6.84
N ASN A 122 -14.54 29.90 -5.74
CA ASN A 122 -14.71 28.64 -5.01
C ASN A 122 -15.73 27.68 -5.65
N GLU A 123 -16.10 27.93 -6.90
CA GLU A 123 -16.86 27.06 -7.77
C GLU A 123 -16.13 26.84 -9.11
N ALA A 124 -15.00 27.53 -9.32
CA ALA A 124 -14.14 27.23 -10.44
C ALA A 124 -13.26 26.00 -10.20
N VAL A 125 -12.52 26.02 -9.08
CA VAL A 125 -11.50 25.05 -8.65
C VAL A 125 -11.82 23.56 -8.92
N THR A 126 -12.92 23.02 -8.41
CA THR A 126 -13.30 21.60 -8.59
C THR A 126 -13.76 21.25 -10.02
N LEU A 127 -14.04 22.12 -11.00
CA LEU A 127 -14.03 21.63 -12.42
C LEU A 127 -12.59 21.57 -12.97
N GLY A 128 -11.62 22.17 -12.29
CA GLY A 128 -10.23 21.74 -12.38
C GLY A 128 -10.06 20.29 -11.91
N VAL A 129 -10.75 19.85 -10.85
CA VAL A 129 -10.91 18.42 -10.55
C VAL A 129 -11.68 17.73 -11.68
N ASP A 130 -12.66 18.39 -12.31
CA ASP A 130 -13.23 17.92 -13.57
C ASP A 130 -12.31 18.00 -14.77
N TYR A 131 -11.05 18.35 -14.58
CA TYR A 131 -10.09 18.33 -15.65
C TYR A 131 -9.07 17.20 -15.49
N MET A 132 -9.32 16.30 -14.52
CA MET A 132 -8.56 15.07 -14.26
C MET A 132 -9.19 13.67 -14.66
N GLN A 133 -10.45 13.50 -15.19
CA GLN A 133 -11.08 12.21 -15.72
C GLN A 133 -10.95 11.74 -17.15
N LYS A 134 -11.63 12.44 -18.06
CA LYS A 134 -11.99 11.99 -19.40
C LYS A 134 -10.71 11.49 -20.03
N LYS A 135 -10.77 10.32 -20.66
CA LYS A 135 -9.63 9.77 -21.38
C LYS A 135 -9.38 10.62 -22.62
N ASP A 136 -8.13 10.71 -23.03
CA ASP A 136 -7.57 11.79 -23.86
C ASP A 136 -8.38 12.15 -25.11
N PHE A 137 -8.87 11.14 -25.84
CA PHE A 137 -9.69 11.34 -27.05
C PHE A 137 -10.98 12.14 -26.81
N GLN A 138 -11.65 11.97 -25.66
CA GLN A 138 -12.89 12.67 -25.35
C GLN A 138 -12.64 14.12 -24.86
N ILE A 139 -11.41 14.43 -24.42
CA ILE A 139 -10.99 15.78 -24.07
C ILE A 139 -10.84 16.61 -25.35
N ASN A 140 -10.13 16.08 -26.34
CA ASN A 140 -9.86 16.78 -27.59
C ASN A 140 -11.16 17.13 -28.35
N SER A 141 -12.12 16.20 -28.39
CA SER A 141 -13.43 16.45 -29.01
C SER A 141 -14.32 17.43 -28.23
N PHE A 142 -14.05 17.66 -26.94
CA PHE A 142 -14.79 18.61 -26.09
C PHE A 142 -14.13 20.00 -26.10
N LEU A 143 -12.80 20.07 -26.24
CA LEU A 143 -12.04 21.32 -26.37
C LEU A 143 -12.19 22.00 -27.73
N GLN A 144 -12.43 21.24 -28.80
CA GLN A 144 -12.57 21.76 -30.16
C GLN A 144 -14.02 22.19 -30.50
N ASP A 145 -14.99 21.85 -29.64
CA ASP A 145 -16.39 22.23 -29.78
C ASP A 145 -16.65 23.60 -29.11
N THR A 146 -16.17 24.67 -29.75
CA THR A 146 -16.19 26.01 -29.17
C THR A 146 -17.59 26.56 -28.93
N ASP A 147 -18.61 26.16 -29.70
CA ASP A 147 -19.99 26.62 -29.49
C ASP A 147 -20.67 25.92 -28.30
N ASN A 148 -20.34 24.65 -28.06
CA ASN A 148 -20.80 23.93 -26.88
C ASN A 148 -20.09 24.45 -25.63
N LEU A 149 -18.78 24.71 -25.70
CA LEU A 149 -18.05 25.47 -24.66
C LEU A 149 -18.67 26.84 -24.40
N ARG A 150 -19.15 27.55 -25.42
CA ARG A 150 -19.78 28.87 -25.28
C ARG A 150 -21.19 28.81 -24.69
N ARG A 151 -22.02 27.81 -25.04
CA ARG A 151 -23.26 27.51 -24.28
C ARG A 151 -22.98 27.05 -22.85
N LEU A 152 -21.83 26.40 -22.64
CA LEU A 152 -21.26 26.07 -21.35
C LEU A 152 -20.41 27.24 -20.77
N ALA A 153 -20.50 28.44 -21.38
CA ALA A 153 -20.03 29.74 -20.90
C ALA A 153 -21.21 30.69 -20.59
N ASP A 154 -22.26 30.75 -21.40
CA ASP A 154 -23.39 31.70 -21.21
C ASP A 154 -24.50 31.24 -20.25
N LYS A 155 -24.41 30.03 -19.68
CA LYS A 155 -25.19 29.72 -18.46
C LYS A 155 -24.44 30.07 -17.17
N LEU A 156 -23.22 30.65 -17.25
CA LEU A 156 -22.41 31.27 -16.16
C LEU A 156 -22.80 32.75 -16.23
#